data_AF-A0A3B8LFT7-F1
#
_entry.id   AF-A0A3B8LFT7-F1
#
_cell.length_a   1.000
_cell.length_b   1.000
_cell.length_c   1.000
_cell.angle_alpha   90.00
_cell.angle_beta   90.00
_cell.angle_gamma   90.00
#
_symmetry.space_group_name_H-M   'P 1'
#
loop_
_entity.id
_entity.type
_entity.pdbx_description
1 polymer ?
#
loop_
_entity_poly.entity_id
_entity_poly.type
_entity_poly.pdbx_seq_one_letter_code
_entity_poly.pdbx_strand_id
1 'polypeptide(L)'
;LLTVKMQQAERGHSDGMSEEEQAAFRQKILDKYEQEGSPYYSTARLWDDGIIDPADTRKVLGLALSAALLAPQTATKYGVFRM
;
A
#
# COMPACT_ATOMS: atom_id res chain seq x y z
N LEU A 1 -4.06 13.77 -8.26
CA LEU A 1 -2.87 14.60 -8.62
C LEU A 1 -3.08 15.34 -9.93
N LEU A 2 -3.41 14.66 -11.04
CA LEU A 2 -3.62 15.32 -12.33
C LEU A 2 -4.74 16.38 -12.30
N THR A 3 -5.89 16.05 -11.72
CA THR A 3 -7.04 16.97 -11.60
C THR A 3 -6.68 18.28 -10.91
N VAL A 4 -5.88 18.21 -9.84
CA VAL A 4 -5.41 19.41 -9.11
C VAL A 4 -4.51 20.26 -10.00
N LYS A 5 -3.62 19.62 -10.78
CA LYS A 5 -2.71 20.30 -11.69
C LYS A 5 -3.44 20.99 -12.85
N MET A 6 -4.49 20.35 -13.39
CA MET A 6 -5.39 20.95 -14.40
C MET A 6 -6.14 22.16 -13.84
N GLN A 7 -6.72 22.05 -12.65
CA GLN A 7 -7.41 23.16 -11.99
C GLN A 7 -6.47 24.35 -11.68
N GLN A 8 -5.20 24.08 -11.38
CA GLN A 8 -4.18 25.13 -11.22
C GLN A 8 -3.84 25.81 -12.56
N ALA A 9 -3.71 25.04 -13.63
CA ALA A 9 -3.43 25.56 -14.98
C ALA A 9 -4.56 26.47 -15.50
N GLU A 10 -5.81 26.08 -15.26
CA GLU A 10 -7.00 26.89 -15.58
C GLU A 10 -7.02 28.21 -14.80
N ARG A 11 -6.75 28.17 -13.49
CA ARG A 11 -6.68 29.37 -12.64
C ARG A 11 -5.54 30.31 -13.02
N GLY A 12 -4.47 29.78 -13.58
CA GLY A 12 -3.30 30.54 -14.04
C GLY A 12 -3.38 31.05 -15.48
N HIS A 13 -4.51 30.87 -16.18
CA HIS A 13 -4.67 31.20 -17.60
C HIS A 13 -3.57 30.59 -18.51
N SER A 14 -3.12 29.38 -18.19
CA SER A 14 -2.20 28.61 -19.03
C SER A 14 -2.96 27.65 -19.94
N ASP A 15 -2.39 27.31 -21.09
CA ASP A 15 -3.00 26.44 -22.12
C ASP A 15 -3.25 24.98 -21.68
N GLY A 16 -3.01 24.65 -20.41
CA GLY A 16 -3.26 23.32 -19.85
C GLY A 16 -2.21 22.29 -20.27
N MET A 17 -2.59 21.01 -20.20
CA MET A 17 -1.76 19.89 -20.66
C MET A 17 -2.48 19.16 -21.78
N SER A 18 -1.76 18.80 -22.84
CA SER A 18 -2.28 17.93 -23.90
C SER A 18 -2.66 16.56 -23.34
N GLU A 19 -3.48 15.79 -24.05
CA GLU A 19 -3.83 14.44 -23.61
C GLU A 19 -2.60 13.54 -23.44
N GLU A 20 -1.60 13.68 -24.30
CA GLU A 20 -0.32 12.97 -24.24
C GLU A 20 0.48 13.37 -22.99
N GLU A 21 0.54 14.67 -22.68
CA GLU A 21 1.21 15.16 -21.48
C GLU A 21 0.49 14.70 -20.21
N GLN A 22 -0.85 14.67 -20.23
CA GLN A 22 -1.65 14.15 -19.12
C GLN A 22 -1.42 12.65 -18.93
N ALA A 23 -1.32 11.88 -20.03
CA ALA A 23 -1.02 10.46 -19.99
C ALA A 23 0.38 10.22 -19.42
N ALA A 24 1.40 10.92 -19.94
CA ALA A 24 2.77 10.86 -19.43
C ALA A 24 2.86 11.25 -17.94
N PHE A 25 2.08 12.24 -17.50
CA PHE A 25 2.02 12.62 -16.09
C PHE A 25 1.42 11.53 -15.21
N ARG A 26 0.33 10.89 -15.65
CA ARG A 26 -0.28 9.76 -14.94
C ARG A 26 0.66 8.56 -14.90
N GLN A 27 1.31 8.26 -16.02
CA GLN A 27 2.19 7.09 -16.14
C GLN A 27 3.30 7.10 -15.09
N LYS A 28 3.95 8.25 -14.85
CA LYS A 28 4.97 8.38 -13.80
C LYS A 28 4.48 7.98 -12.41
N ILE A 29 3.21 8.26 -12.10
CA ILE A 29 2.62 7.87 -10.81
C ILE A 29 2.29 6.38 -10.82
N LEU A 30 1.74 5.85 -11.91
CA LEU A 30 1.45 4.42 -12.03
C LEU A 30 2.73 3.58 -11.89
N ASP A 31 3.81 3.97 -12.58
CA ASP A 31 5.10 3.28 -12.52
C ASP A 31 5.66 3.29 -11.10
N LYS A 32 5.52 4.42 -10.39
CA LYS A 32 5.92 4.52 -8.99
C LYS A 32 5.12 3.56 -8.10
N TYR A 33 3.80 3.51 -8.28
CA TYR A 33 2.93 2.62 -7.51
C TYR A 33 3.21 1.14 -7.82
N GLU A 34 3.51 0.79 -9.07
CA GLU A 34 3.90 -0.57 -9.44
C GLU A 34 5.22 -0.97 -8.75
N GLN A 35 6.21 -0.08 -8.79
CA GLN A 35 7.49 -0.34 -8.15
C GLN A 35 7.38 -0.44 -6.63
N GLU A 36 6.70 0.52 -5.99
CA GLU A 36 6.62 0.62 -4.54
C GLU A 36 5.53 -0.29 -3.93
N GLY A 37 4.56 -0.72 -4.73
CA GLY A 37 3.50 -1.66 -4.35
C GLY A 37 3.87 -3.13 -4.54
N SER A 38 5.01 -3.41 -5.19
CA SER A 38 5.51 -4.78 -5.35
C SER A 38 5.74 -5.47 -4.00
N PRO A 39 5.41 -6.76 -3.86
CA PRO A 39 5.73 -7.53 -2.64
C PRO A 39 7.21 -7.46 -2.27
N TYR A 40 8.10 -7.42 -3.27
CA TYR A 40 9.54 -7.32 -3.03
C TYR A 40 9.96 -5.97 -2.45
N TYR A 41 9.25 -4.90 -2.82
CA TYR A 41 9.51 -3.57 -2.26
C TYR A 41 9.10 -3.50 -0.78
N SER A 42 7.96 -4.12 -0.44
CA SER A 42 7.45 -4.26 0.93
C SER A 42 8.40 -5.08 1.81
N THR A 43 8.74 -6.30 1.38
CA THR A 43 9.52 -7.24 2.21
C THR A 43 10.96 -6.76 2.43
N ALA A 44 11.56 -6.07 1.46
CA ALA A 44 12.88 -5.44 1.60
C ALA A 44 12.93 -4.34 2.68
N ARG A 45 11.77 -3.86 3.14
CA ARG A 45 11.60 -2.81 4.16
C ARG A 45 10.98 -3.32 5.45
N LEU A 46 10.80 -4.64 5.58
CA LEU A 46 10.19 -5.28 6.75
C LEU A 46 8.80 -4.73 7.08
N TRP A 47 8.04 -4.33 6.05
CA TRP A 47 6.62 -4.03 6.23
C TRP A 47 5.78 -5.30 6.42
N ASP A 48 6.34 -6.44 6.02
CA ASP A 48 5.87 -7.79 6.24
C ASP A 48 7.03 -8.66 6.77
N ASP A 49 6.69 -9.81 7.36
CA ASP A 49 7.65 -10.80 7.86
C ASP A 49 8.14 -11.78 6.77
N GLY A 50 7.80 -11.54 5.50
CA GLY A 50 8.23 -12.35 4.37
C GLY A 50 7.12 -12.65 3.35
N ILE A 51 7.53 -12.83 2.10
CA ILE A 51 6.70 -13.34 1.01
C ILE A 51 6.64 -14.86 1.10
N ILE A 52 5.45 -15.44 0.99
CA ILE A 52 5.23 -16.89 1.00
C ILE A 52 4.57 -17.38 -0.28
N ASP A 53 4.80 -18.65 -0.63
CA ASP A 53 3.97 -19.33 -1.63
C ASP A 53 2.52 -19.37 -1.13
N PRO A 54 1.51 -18.93 -1.91
CA PRO A 54 0.12 -19.03 -1.52
C PRO A 54 -0.32 -20.43 -1.06
N ALA A 55 0.25 -21.50 -1.63
CA ALA A 55 -0.03 -22.88 -1.24
C ALA A 55 0.42 -23.21 0.20
N ASP A 56 1.45 -22.51 0.70
CA ASP A 56 2.02 -22.72 2.03
C ASP A 56 1.27 -21.96 3.15
N THR A 57 0.28 -21.14 2.81
CA THR A 57 -0.48 -20.32 3.78
C THR A 57 -0.93 -21.11 5.02
N ARG A 58 -1.50 -22.31 4.82
CA ARG A 58 -1.98 -23.16 5.92
C ARG A 58 -0.84 -23.59 6.85
N LYS A 59 0.30 -23.96 6.28
CA LYS A 59 1.47 -24.45 7.01
C LYS A 59 2.08 -23.31 7.83
N VAL A 60 2.27 -22.14 7.22
CA VAL A 60 2.84 -20.95 7.87
C VAL A 60 1.94 -20.51 9.04
N LEU A 61 0.63 -20.38 8.82
CA LEU A 61 -0.32 -20.05 9.88
C LEU A 61 -0.34 -21.08 11.02
N GLY A 62 -0.28 -22.38 10.69
CA GLY A 62 -0.26 -23.45 11.69
C GLY A 62 0.96 -23.35 12.62
N LEU A 63 2.15 -23.08 12.06
CA LEU A 63 3.37 -22.88 12.83
C LEU A 63 3.31 -21.60 13.66
N ALA A 64 2.86 -20.48 13.08
CA ALA A 64 2.75 -19.19 13.76
C ALA A 64 1.80 -19.26 14.97
N LEU A 65 0.63 -19.89 14.81
CA LEU A 65 -0.32 -20.12 15.92
C LEU A 65 0.27 -21.02 16.99
N SER A 66 0.95 -22.12 16.61
CA SER A 66 1.62 -22.99 17.57
C SER A 66 2.68 -22.25 18.39
N ALA A 67 3.41 -21.33 17.77
CA ALA A 67 4.39 -20.49 18.47
C ALA A 67 3.71 -19.47 19.39
N ALA A 68 2.63 -18.81 18.94
CA ALA A 68 1.89 -17.82 19.73
C ALA A 68 1.27 -18.42 21.01
N LEU A 69 0.86 -19.70 20.97
CA LEU A 69 0.29 -20.41 22.13
C LEU A 69 1.28 -20.68 23.26
N LEU A 70 2.58 -20.45 23.05
CA LEU A 70 3.58 -20.54 24.11
C LEU A 70 3.51 -19.35 25.09
N ALA A 71 2.86 -18.26 24.71
CA ALA A 71 2.64 -17.10 25.56
C ALA A 71 1.30 -17.19 26.32
N PRO A 72 1.21 -16.63 27.54
CA PRO A 72 -0.05 -16.58 28.28
C PRO A 72 -1.05 -15.67 27.58
N GLN A 73 -2.33 -16.06 27.63
CA GLN A 73 -3.42 -15.27 27.06
C GLN A 73 -3.71 -14.03 27.92
N THR A 74 -3.92 -12.89 27.26
CA THR A 74 -4.23 -11.61 27.92
C THR A 74 -5.66 -11.17 27.61
N ALA A 75 -6.39 -10.71 28.63
CA ALA A 75 -7.72 -10.14 28.42
C ALA A 75 -7.63 -8.80 27.66
N THR A 76 -8.46 -8.64 26.62
CA THR A 76 -8.54 -7.39 25.85
C THR A 76 -9.24 -6.29 26.65
N LYS A 77 -8.64 -5.11 26.71
CA LYS A 77 -9.26 -3.89 27.22
C LYS A 77 -9.32 -2.87 26.10
N TYR A 78 -10.53 -2.47 25.70
CA TYR A 78 -10.73 -1.50 24.63
C TYR A 78 -10.57 -0.05 25.14
N GLY A 79 -10.21 0.85 24.23
CA GLY A 79 -10.27 2.29 24.46
C GLY A 79 -11.69 2.86 24.30
N VAL A 80 -11.79 4.19 24.15
CA VAL A 80 -13.08 4.87 23.92
C VAL A 80 -13.54 4.67 22.47
N PHE A 81 -14.78 4.23 22.29
CA PHE A 81 -15.43 4.20 20.98
C PHE A 81 -16.04 5.56 20.66
N ARG A 82 -15.70 6.12 19.49
CA ARG A 82 -16.38 7.30 18.93
C ARG A 82 -17.58 6.82 18.10
N MET A 83 -18.78 7.10 18.60
CA MET A 83 -20.07 6.79 17.96
C MET A 83 -20.53 7.94 17.06
#